data_AF-A0AAW5SC76-F1
#
_entry.id   AF-A0AAW5SC76-F1
#
_cell.length_a   1.000
_cell.length_b   1.000
_cell.length_c   1.000
_cell.angle_alpha   90.00
_cell.angle_beta   90.00
_cell.angle_gamma   90.00
#
_symmetry.space_group_name_H-M   'P 1'
#
loop_
_entity.id
_entity.type
_entity.pdbx_description
1 polymer ?
#
loop_
_entity_poly.entity_id
_entity_poly.type
_entity_poly.pdbx_seq_one_letter_code
_entity_poly.pdbx_strand_id
1 'polypeptide(L)'
;MAIPVFFTAELMPFQDIAGTVVDEALVALGNELKGFFDGKADFVIKDGHESVVGLTYDASATDPNLPVVIGTLVAGFRGVSEQEALTIAQTFSSKNFPRVTASLDQAAIVTHPTDAAAATTTSDA
;
A
#
# COMPACT_ATOMS: atom_id res chain seq x y z
N MET A 1 -1.88 19.35 -9.91
CA MET A 1 -2.68 18.13 -9.66
C MET A 1 -1.80 17.16 -8.87
N ALA A 2 -2.37 16.36 -7.96
CA ALA A 2 -1.59 15.32 -7.27
C ALA A 2 -1.54 14.06 -8.15
N ILE A 3 -0.39 13.41 -8.25
CA ILE A 3 -0.26 12.10 -8.87
C ILE A 3 -0.72 11.05 -7.86
N PRO A 4 -1.73 10.23 -8.15
CA PRO A 4 -2.19 9.18 -7.24
C PRO A 4 -1.19 8.03 -7.20
N VAL A 5 -0.94 7.52 -5.99
CA VAL A 5 -0.13 6.33 -5.71
C VAL A 5 -0.91 5.42 -4.79
N PHE A 6 -0.94 4.13 -5.11
CA PHE A 6 -1.63 3.08 -4.37
C PHE A 6 -0.64 2.36 -3.45
N PHE A 7 -0.92 2.37 -2.15
CA PHE A 7 -0.14 1.69 -1.12
C PHE A 7 -0.89 0.46 -0.64
N THR A 8 -0.38 -0.73 -0.95
CA THR A 8 -1.01 -2.03 -0.61
C THR A 8 -0.23 -2.70 0.52
N ALA A 9 -0.91 -3.20 1.54
CA ALA A 9 -0.28 -3.87 2.69
C ALA A 9 -1.12 -5.03 3.24
N GLU A 10 -0.44 -6.04 3.79
CA GLU A 10 -1.05 -6.99 4.72
C GLU A 10 -1.35 -6.25 6.03
N LEU A 11 -2.63 -6.16 6.40
CA LEU A 11 -3.07 -5.42 7.58
C LEU A 11 -3.03 -6.27 8.84
N MET A 12 -3.60 -7.48 8.75
CA MET A 12 -3.79 -8.37 9.90
C MET A 12 -4.24 -9.78 9.48
N PRO A 13 -4.06 -10.80 10.33
CA PRO A 13 -4.66 -12.12 10.14
C PRO A 13 -6.19 -12.08 10.04
N PHE A 14 -6.74 -12.95 9.20
CA PHE A 14 -8.19 -13.05 8.97
C PHE A 14 -8.96 -13.42 10.24
N GLN A 15 -8.39 -14.29 11.07
CA GLN A 15 -9.00 -14.73 12.34
C GLN A 15 -9.27 -13.57 13.32
N ASP A 16 -8.60 -12.44 13.12
CA ASP A 16 -8.70 -11.26 13.97
C ASP A 16 -9.63 -10.18 13.36
N ILE A 17 -10.30 -10.44 12.23
CA ILE A 17 -11.26 -9.51 11.60
C ILE A 17 -12.46 -9.28 12.53
N ALA A 18 -12.31 -8.30 13.41
CA ALA A 18 -13.41 -7.57 13.99
C ALA A 18 -13.38 -6.18 13.34
N GLY A 19 -14.51 -5.69 12.82
CA GLY A 19 -14.56 -4.49 11.96
C GLY A 19 -13.71 -3.32 12.47
N THR A 20 -13.86 -2.95 13.74
CA THR A 20 -13.08 -1.88 14.37
C THR A 20 -11.56 -2.09 14.27
N VAL A 21 -11.07 -3.33 14.29
CA VAL A 21 -9.64 -3.66 14.22
C VAL A 21 -9.09 -3.45 12.80
N VAL A 22 -9.88 -3.81 11.77
CA VAL A 22 -9.49 -3.54 10.37
C VAL A 22 -9.44 -2.03 10.13
N ASP A 23 -10.42 -1.30 10.64
CA ASP A 23 -10.49 0.16 10.56
C ASP A 23 -9.29 0.82 11.27
N GLU A 24 -8.94 0.34 12.46
CA GLU A 24 -7.75 0.75 13.21
C GLU A 24 -6.45 0.49 12.44
N ALA A 25 -6.32 -0.67 11.80
CA ALA A 25 -5.14 -1.02 10.99
C ALA A 25 -4.99 -0.10 9.76
N LEU A 26 -6.10 0.22 9.08
CA LEU A 26 -6.12 1.16 7.96
C LEU A 26 -5.72 2.58 8.41
N VAL A 27 -6.25 3.04 9.55
CA VAL A 27 -5.89 4.33 10.14
C VAL A 27 -4.41 4.35 10.54
N ALA A 28 -3.89 3.27 11.13
CA ALA A 28 -2.49 3.14 11.48
C ALA A 28 -1.58 3.24 10.25
N LEU A 29 -1.90 2.52 9.17
CA LEU A 29 -1.16 2.60 7.90
C LEU A 29 -1.18 4.02 7.32
N GLY A 30 -2.36 4.66 7.27
CA GLY A 30 -2.50 6.04 6.78
C GLY A 30 -1.69 7.05 7.60
N ASN A 31 -1.66 6.90 8.92
CA ASN A 31 -0.86 7.74 9.81
C ASN A 31 0.64 7.52 9.63
N GLU A 32 1.08 6.27 9.42
CA GLU A 32 2.49 5.98 9.12
C GLU A 32 2.93 6.58 7.78
N LEU A 33 2.11 6.49 6.74
CA LEU A 33 2.36 7.14 5.45
C LEU A 33 2.49 8.66 5.61
N LYS A 34 1.50 9.28 6.26
CA LYS A 34 1.47 10.73 6.52
C LYS A 34 2.69 11.17 7.31
N GLY A 35 3.03 10.48 8.39
CA GLY A 35 4.19 10.80 9.22
C GLY A 35 5.52 10.52 8.53
N PHE A 36 5.60 9.49 7.69
CA PHE A 36 6.82 9.18 6.96
C PHE A 36 7.12 10.23 5.88
N PHE A 37 6.10 10.70 5.16
CA PHE A 37 6.28 11.66 4.06
C PHE A 37 6.21 13.12 4.49
N ASP A 38 5.84 13.39 5.75
CA ASP A 38 5.88 14.74 6.31
C ASP A 38 7.28 15.37 6.14
N GLY A 39 7.32 16.57 5.57
CA GLY A 39 8.56 17.29 5.27
C GLY A 39 9.46 16.67 4.18
N LYS A 40 9.09 15.54 3.56
CA LYS A 40 9.87 14.89 2.47
C LYS A 40 9.33 15.19 1.08
N ALA A 41 8.01 15.33 0.94
CA ALA A 41 7.34 15.66 -0.31
C ALA A 41 6.01 16.39 -0.03
N ASP A 42 5.43 17.06 -1.03
CA ASP A 42 4.05 17.55 -0.95
C ASP A 42 3.08 16.36 -1.09
N PHE A 43 2.95 15.62 0.01
CA PHE A 43 2.16 14.41 0.15
C PHE A 43 0.76 14.73 0.65
N VAL A 44 -0.24 14.14 0.00
CA VAL A 44 -1.64 14.26 0.38
C VAL A 44 -2.29 12.88 0.44
N ILE A 45 -2.93 12.60 1.57
CA ILE A 45 -3.77 11.42 1.76
C ILE A 45 -5.05 11.88 2.44
N LYS A 46 -6.18 11.26 2.09
CA LYS A 46 -7.43 11.50 2.80
C LYS A 46 -7.40 10.78 4.14
N ASP A 47 -8.06 11.32 5.15
CA ASP A 47 -8.08 10.69 6.47
C ASP A 47 -9.05 9.48 6.48
N GLY A 48 -8.66 8.44 7.21
CA GLY A 48 -9.49 7.24 7.43
C GLY A 48 -9.91 6.52 6.14
N HIS A 49 -11.15 6.03 6.14
CA HIS A 49 -11.71 5.18 5.09
C HIS A 49 -11.79 5.82 3.71
N GLU A 50 -11.74 7.15 3.61
CA GLU A 50 -11.83 7.84 2.32
C GLU A 50 -10.60 7.63 1.42
N SER A 51 -9.49 7.18 2.01
CA SER A 51 -8.29 6.78 1.27
C SER A 51 -8.33 5.32 0.84
N VAL A 52 -9.28 4.52 1.34
CA VAL A 52 -9.34 3.08 1.05
C VAL A 52 -9.95 2.87 -0.33
N VAL A 53 -9.20 2.20 -1.21
CA VAL A 53 -9.63 1.86 -2.58
C VAL A 53 -9.65 0.36 -2.84
N GLY A 54 -9.11 -0.45 -1.92
CA GLY A 54 -9.12 -1.90 -1.99
C GLY A 54 -9.11 -2.50 -0.59
N LEU A 55 -9.93 -3.52 -0.39
CA LEU A 55 -9.88 -4.41 0.76
C LEU A 55 -10.19 -5.83 0.26
N THR A 56 -9.23 -6.74 0.39
CA THR A 56 -9.36 -8.13 -0.07
C THR A 56 -8.84 -9.09 0.99
N TYR A 57 -9.06 -10.38 0.75
CA TYR A 57 -8.63 -11.47 1.61
C TYR A 57 -7.80 -12.44 0.78
N ASP A 58 -6.58 -12.73 1.24
CA ASP A 58 -5.67 -13.62 0.54
C ASP A 58 -4.72 -14.32 1.53
N ALA A 59 -3.89 -15.25 1.05
CA ALA A 59 -2.82 -15.86 1.83
C ALA A 59 -1.70 -14.85 2.11
N SER A 60 -1.11 -14.87 3.31
CA SER A 60 0.06 -14.02 3.62
C SER A 60 1.25 -14.40 2.76
N ALA A 61 2.09 -13.41 2.42
CA ALA A 61 3.36 -13.68 1.78
C ALA A 61 4.39 -14.39 2.67
N THR A 62 4.23 -14.28 3.98
CA THR A 62 5.20 -14.82 4.93
C THR A 62 4.87 -16.26 5.33
N ASP A 63 3.57 -16.58 5.41
CA ASP A 63 3.06 -17.93 5.60
C ASP A 63 1.82 -18.11 4.71
N PRO A 64 1.93 -18.84 3.58
CA PRO A 64 0.81 -19.08 2.68
C PRO A 64 -0.37 -19.83 3.32
N ASN A 65 -0.19 -20.42 4.50
CA ASN A 65 -1.28 -21.08 5.25
C ASN A 65 -2.08 -20.10 6.13
N LEU A 66 -1.61 -18.86 6.30
CA LEU A 66 -2.26 -17.83 7.10
C LEU A 66 -3.06 -16.89 6.19
N PRO A 67 -4.40 -16.92 6.23
CA PRO A 67 -5.20 -15.93 5.53
C PRO A 67 -5.08 -14.57 6.22
N VAL A 68 -4.92 -13.50 5.45
CA VAL A 68 -4.76 -12.13 5.91
C VAL A 68 -5.71 -11.19 5.17
N VAL A 69 -6.01 -10.07 5.82
CA VAL A 69 -6.65 -8.91 5.18
C VAL A 69 -5.60 -8.09 4.48
N ILE A 70 -5.83 -7.79 3.22
CA ILE A 70 -4.98 -6.89 2.43
C ILE A 70 -5.76 -5.62 2.16
N GLY A 71 -5.17 -4.48 2.53
CA GLY A 71 -5.75 -3.16 2.32
C GLY A 71 -4.91 -2.33 1.37
N THR A 72 -5.58 -1.54 0.53
CA THR A 72 -4.95 -0.56 -0.35
C THR A 72 -5.47 0.84 -0.08
N LEU A 73 -4.55 1.74 0.25
CA LEU A 73 -4.82 3.17 0.40
C LEU A 73 -4.33 3.93 -0.82
N VAL A 74 -5.11 4.91 -1.28
CA VAL A 74 -4.68 5.90 -2.28
C VAL A 74 -4.21 7.16 -1.59
N ALA A 75 -3.01 7.59 -1.93
CA ALA A 75 -2.47 8.90 -1.58
C ALA A 75 -1.95 9.58 -2.85
N GLY A 76 -1.43 10.79 -2.75
CA GLY A 76 -0.85 11.46 -3.89
C GLY A 76 0.28 12.40 -3.57
N PHE A 77 1.11 12.63 -4.57
CA PHE A 77 2.27 13.51 -4.51
C PHE A 77 2.07 14.66 -5.49
N ARG A 78 2.33 15.89 -5.05
CA ARG A 78 2.21 17.11 -5.87
C ARG A 78 3.57 17.64 -6.26
N GLY A 79 3.62 18.40 -7.35
CA GLY A 79 4.83 19.10 -7.80
C GLY A 79 5.92 18.20 -8.38
N VAL A 80 5.64 16.90 -8.54
CA VAL A 80 6.57 15.88 -9.04
C VAL A 80 5.99 15.15 -10.25
N SER A 81 6.85 14.50 -11.03
CA SER A 81 6.42 13.61 -12.12
C SER A 81 5.88 12.27 -11.60
N GLU A 82 5.21 11.49 -12.46
CA GLU A 82 4.73 10.15 -12.09
C GLU A 82 5.85 9.23 -11.62
N GLN A 83 6.95 9.16 -12.38
CA GLN A 83 8.10 8.33 -12.03
C GLN A 83 8.74 8.76 -10.70
N GLU A 84 8.80 10.06 -10.44
CA GLU A 84 9.34 10.61 -9.19
C GLU A 84 8.40 10.33 -8.01
N ALA A 85 7.09 10.47 -8.18
CA ALA A 85 6.10 10.09 -7.18
C ALA A 85 6.23 8.61 -6.80
N LEU A 86 6.37 7.72 -7.79
CA LEU A 86 6.58 6.29 -7.55
C LEU A 86 7.90 6.03 -6.82
N THR A 87 8.99 6.68 -7.26
CA THR A 87 10.32 6.53 -6.65
C THR A 87 10.30 6.97 -5.19
N ILE A 88 9.68 8.11 -4.88
CA ILE A 88 9.51 8.60 -3.50
C ILE A 88 8.65 7.62 -2.71
N ALA A 89 7.51 7.19 -3.26
CA ALA A 89 6.60 6.27 -2.60
C ALA A 89 7.26 4.95 -2.22
N GLN A 90 8.11 4.40 -3.10
CA GLN A 90 8.85 3.15 -2.89
C GLN A 90 9.92 3.26 -1.78
N THR A 91 10.24 4.46 -1.30
CA THR A 91 11.11 4.62 -0.12
C THR A 91 10.40 4.35 1.20
N PHE A 92 9.06 4.29 1.19
CA PHE A 92 8.27 3.99 2.39
C PHE A 92 8.62 2.58 2.90
N SER A 93 8.90 2.51 4.19
CA SER A 93 9.08 1.25 4.89
C SER A 93 8.45 1.35 6.27
N SER A 94 7.80 0.28 6.69
CA SER A 94 7.14 0.20 7.99
C SER A 94 7.60 -1.07 8.71
N LYS A 95 7.71 -0.97 10.05
CA LYS A 95 7.92 -2.15 10.89
C LYS A 95 6.61 -2.89 11.16
N ASN A 96 5.49 -2.17 11.20
CA ASN A 96 4.17 -2.72 11.44
C ASN A 96 3.57 -3.32 10.16
N PHE A 97 3.92 -2.75 9.00
CA PHE A 97 3.49 -3.19 7.67
C PHE A 97 4.71 -3.52 6.79
N PRO A 98 5.48 -4.58 7.12
CA PRO A 98 6.78 -4.87 6.52
C PRO A 98 6.74 -5.20 5.02
N ARG A 99 5.55 -5.48 4.47
CA ARG A 99 5.33 -5.84 3.06
C ARG A 99 4.55 -4.78 2.30
N VAL A 100 4.49 -3.54 2.78
CA VAL A 100 3.83 -2.48 2.02
C VAL A 100 4.50 -2.28 0.65
N THR A 101 3.69 -2.15 -0.40
CA THR A 101 4.14 -1.81 -1.75
C THR A 101 3.48 -0.55 -2.25
N ALA A 102 4.12 0.13 -3.20
CA ALA A 102 3.61 1.33 -3.85
C ALA A 102 3.53 1.12 -5.37
N SER A 103 2.40 1.50 -5.99
CA SER A 103 2.17 1.40 -7.43
C SER A 103 1.39 2.60 -7.97
N LEU A 104 1.61 2.93 -9.25
CA LEU A 104 0.76 3.86 -10.01
C LEU A 104 -0.37 3.13 -10.75
N ASP A 105 -0.26 1.80 -10.88
CA ASP A 105 -1.23 0.99 -11.60
C ASP A 105 -2.40 0.62 -10.68
N GLN A 106 -3.60 1.08 -11.05
CA GLN A 106 -4.83 0.76 -10.33
C GLN A 106 -5.16 -0.74 -10.42
N ALA A 107 -4.72 -1.45 -11.46
CA ALA A 107 -4.91 -2.89 -11.56
C ALA A 107 -4.13 -3.66 -10.50
N ALA A 108 -3.06 -3.08 -9.94
CA ALA A 108 -2.27 -3.68 -8.87
C ALA A 108 -2.98 -3.69 -7.49
N ILE A 109 -4.14 -3.02 -7.37
CA ILE A 109 -4.95 -2.97 -6.14
C ILE A 109 -5.51 -4.35 -5.73
N VAL A 110 -5.42 -5.35 -6.62
CA VAL A 110 -6.00 -6.68 -6.42
C VAL A 110 -4.93 -7.74 -6.14
N THR A 111 -3.65 -7.43 -6.36
CA THR A 111 -2.56 -8.40 -6.23
C THR A 111 -1.92 -8.30 -4.86
N HIS A 112 -1.60 -9.46 -4.28
CA HIS A 112 -0.81 -9.56 -3.07
C HIS A 112 0.40 -8.62 -3.14
N PRO A 113 0.78 -7.87 -2.07
CA PRO A 113 1.98 -7.03 -2.08
C PRO A 113 3.29 -7.77 -2.38
N THR A 114 3.25 -9.09 -2.54
CA THR A 114 4.42 -9.90 -2.96
C THR A 114 4.31 -10.49 -4.36
N ASP A 115 3.17 -10.34 -5.03
CA ASP A 115 3.05 -10.66 -6.47
C ASP A 115 3.65 -9.57 -7.36
N ALA A 116 4.18 -8.49 -6.77
CA ALA A 116 4.95 -7.47 -7.46
C ALA A 116 6.26 -8.01 -8.10
N ALA A 117 6.55 -9.31 -8.03
CA ALA A 117 7.62 -9.95 -8.77
C ALA A 117 7.18 -11.25 -9.47
N ALA A 118 6.39 -11.12 -10.54
CA ALA A 118 6.53 -11.97 -11.71
C ALA A 118 6.51 -11.16 -13.02
N ALA A 119 7.07 -9.95 -13.02
CA ALA A 119 7.57 -9.32 -14.24
C ALA A 119 9.07 -9.59 -14.37
N THR A 120 9.44 -10.87 -14.51
CA THR A 120 10.78 -11.23 -14.97
C THR A 120 10.88 -10.79 -16.42
N THR A 121 11.73 -9.79 -16.65
CA THR A 121 12.51 -9.55 -17.87
C THR A 121 12.52 -10.75 -18.82
N THR A 122 11.98 -10.57 -20.02
CA THR A 122 12.63 -11.16 -21.20
C THR A 122 13.25 -10.02 -21.99
N SER A 123 14.52 -9.78 -21.70
CA SER A 123 15.45 -9.07 -22.57
C SER A 123 15.95 -10.09 -23.60
N ASP A 124 15.89 -9.71 -24.87
CA ASP A 124 16.58 -10.24 -26.07
C ASP A 124 16.74 -11.76 -26.28
N ALA A 125 16.15 -12.23 -27.38
CA ALA A 125 16.86 -12.95 -28.44
C ALA A 125 16.23 -12.65 -29.80
#